data_AF-H2C5A3-F1
#
_entry.id   AF-H2C5A3-F1
#
_cell.length_a   1.000
_cell.length_b   1.000
_cell.length_c   1.000
_cell.angle_alpha   90.00
_cell.angle_beta   90.00
_cell.angle_gamma   90.00
#
_symmetry.space_group_name_H-M   'P 1'
#
loop_
_entity.id
_entity.type
_entity.pdbx_description
1 polymer ?
#
loop_
_entity_poly.entity_id
_entity_poly.type
_entity_poly.pdbx_seq_one_letter_code
_entity_poly.pdbx_strand_id
1 'polypeptide(L)'
;MSEVNLAEFLYLYILKMGKDTAMARHRYIRNSPIQIISPNERITENATLLKSKHSYLSLADAFLIATAKEVKGRVITTDGDIEKTKEVETITIPLD
;
A
#
# COMPACT_ATOMS: atom_id res chain seq x y z
N MET A 1 -4.47 5.68 -2.21
CA MET A 1 -3.59 4.49 -2.32
C MET A 1 -2.17 4.96 -2.55
N SER A 2 -1.16 4.26 -2.00
CA SER A 2 0.25 4.53 -2.33
C SER A 2 0.58 4.02 -3.73
N GLU A 3 1.43 4.74 -4.47
CA GLU A 3 1.99 4.31 -5.76
C GLU A 3 2.72 2.95 -5.65
N VAL A 4 3.38 2.69 -4.51
CA VAL A 4 4.09 1.43 -4.26
C VAL A 4 3.11 0.27 -4.10
N ASN A 5 2.00 0.45 -3.38
CA ASN A 5 0.97 -0.59 -3.31
C ASN A 5 0.26 -0.78 -4.65
N LEU A 6 0.09 0.27 -5.46
CA LEU A 6 -0.47 0.10 -6.81
C LEU A 6 0.45 -0.79 -7.66
N ALA A 7 1.77 -0.61 -7.57
CA ALA A 7 2.73 -1.46 -8.26
C ALA A 7 2.67 -2.92 -7.77
N GLU A 8 2.63 -3.15 -6.46
CA GLU A 8 2.50 -4.49 -5.88
C GLU A 8 1.19 -5.17 -6.29
N PHE A 9 0.07 -4.45 -6.21
CA PHE A 9 -1.22 -4.93 -6.70
C PHE A 9 -1.14 -5.34 -8.16
N LEU A 10 -0.58 -4.49 -9.04
CA LEU A 10 -0.46 -4.80 -10.46
C LEU A 10 0.45 -5.99 -10.72
N TYR A 11 1.56 -6.12 -10.00
CA TYR A 11 2.43 -7.30 -10.08
C TYR A 11 1.64 -8.59 -9.79
N LEU A 12 0.95 -8.66 -8.65
CA LEU A 12 0.14 -9.83 -8.29
C LEU A 12 -1.00 -10.06 -9.29
N TYR A 13 -1.61 -8.99 -9.79
CA TYR A 13 -2.69 -9.07 -10.76
C TYR A 13 -2.19 -9.56 -12.13
N ILE A 14 -0.98 -9.21 -12.55
CA ILE A 14 -0.32 -9.75 -13.76
C ILE A 14 -0.14 -11.26 -13.61
N LEU A 15 0.37 -11.73 -12.46
CA LEU A 15 0.58 -13.15 -12.22
C LEU A 15 -0.73 -13.96 -12.28
N LYS A 16 -1.84 -13.36 -11.88
CA LYS A 16 -3.16 -14.02 -11.85
C LYS A 16 -3.95 -13.89 -13.15
N MET A 17 -3.91 -12.73 -13.81
CA MET A 17 -4.85 -12.35 -14.88
C MET A 17 -4.16 -12.03 -16.22
N GLY A 18 -2.83 -12.01 -16.26
CA GLY A 18 -2.05 -11.62 -17.42
C GLY A 18 -1.83 -10.10 -17.56
N LYS A 19 -0.80 -9.75 -18.35
CA LYS A 19 -0.31 -8.38 -18.52
C LYS A 19 -1.38 -7.40 -19.02
N ASP A 20 -2.07 -7.76 -20.10
CA ASP A 20 -3.00 -6.83 -20.75
C ASP A 20 -4.20 -6.50 -19.86
N THR A 21 -4.72 -7.51 -19.15
CA THR A 21 -5.78 -7.36 -18.15
C THR A 21 -5.34 -6.46 -17.00
N ALA A 22 -4.10 -6.60 -16.53
CA ALA A 22 -3.54 -5.75 -15.48
C ALA A 22 -3.37 -4.30 -15.93
N MET A 23 -2.91 -4.07 -17.17
CA MET A 23 -2.77 -2.71 -17.70
C MET A 23 -4.12 -2.04 -17.95
N ALA A 24 -5.16 -2.80 -18.34
CA ALA A 24 -6.53 -2.28 -18.36
C ALA A 24 -6.99 -1.90 -16.94
N ARG A 25 -6.76 -2.75 -15.94
CA ARG A 25 -7.08 -2.47 -14.54
C ARG A 25 -6.36 -1.23 -14.01
N HIS A 26 -5.07 -1.06 -14.34
CA HIS A 26 -4.29 0.12 -13.99
C HIS A 26 -4.95 1.41 -14.50
N ARG A 27 -5.36 1.43 -15.77
CA ARG A 27 -6.08 2.57 -16.36
C ARG A 27 -7.38 2.85 -15.63
N TYR A 28 -8.17 1.83 -15.28
CA TYR A 28 -9.41 2.04 -14.52
C TYR A 28 -9.15 2.63 -13.14
N ILE A 29 -8.14 2.14 -12.42
CA ILE A 29 -7.78 2.69 -11.09
C ILE A 29 -7.38 4.16 -11.21
N ARG A 30 -6.54 4.51 -12.20
CA ARG A 30 -6.09 5.89 -12.44
C ARG A 30 -7.22 6.85 -12.83
N ASN A 31 -8.27 6.34 -13.45
CA ASN A 31 -9.46 7.11 -13.81
C ASN A 31 -10.58 7.03 -12.77
N SER A 32 -10.32 6.42 -11.61
CA SER A 32 -11.27 6.35 -10.50
C SER A 32 -11.11 7.54 -9.55
N PRO A 33 -12.05 7.74 -8.60
CA PRO A 33 -11.89 8.72 -7.52
C PRO A 33 -10.75 8.42 -6.53
N ILE A 34 -10.08 7.26 -6.65
CA ILE A 34 -8.98 6.89 -5.75
C ILE A 34 -7.75 7.72 -6.09
N GLN A 35 -7.36 8.61 -5.18
CA GLN A 35 -6.10 9.33 -5.30
C GLN A 35 -4.91 8.37 -5.13
N ILE A 36 -4.00 8.38 -6.11
CA ILE A 36 -2.73 7.66 -6.03
C ILE A 36 -1.65 8.64 -5.59
N ILE A 37 -0.95 8.31 -4.50
CA ILE A 37 0.03 9.20 -3.86
C ILE A 37 1.43 8.65 -4.15
N SER A 38 2.23 9.44 -4.85
CA SER A 38 3.64 9.14 -5.10
C SER A 38 4.48 9.40 -3.84
N PRO A 39 5.52 8.59 -3.57
CA PRO A 39 6.47 8.87 -2.52
C PRO A 39 7.14 10.24 -2.68
N ASN A 40 7.29 10.94 -1.56
CA ASN A 40 8.17 12.09 -1.42
C ASN A 40 9.28 11.75 -0.40
N GLU A 41 10.16 12.71 -0.10
CA GLU A 41 11.25 12.54 0.87
C GLU A 41 10.74 12.05 2.23
N ARG A 42 9.73 12.73 2.81
CA ARG A 42 9.15 12.35 4.11
C ARG A 42 8.57 10.95 4.12
N ILE A 43 7.84 10.56 3.07
CA ILE A 43 7.27 9.20 2.96
C ILE A 43 8.41 8.18 2.88
N THR A 44 9.46 8.48 2.11
CA THR A 44 10.61 7.58 1.91
C THR A 44 11.40 7.37 3.19
N GLU A 45 11.68 8.44 3.93
CA GLU A 45 12.35 8.37 5.23
C GLU A 45 11.50 7.58 6.25
N ASN A 46 10.21 7.89 6.36
CA ASN A 46 9.32 7.19 7.27
C ASN A 46 9.21 5.69 6.93
N ALA A 47 9.06 5.35 5.64
CA ALA A 47 9.03 3.95 5.21
C ALA A 47 10.33 3.22 5.56
N THR A 48 11.48 3.88 5.43
CA THR A 48 12.78 3.31 5.78
C THR A 48 12.87 3.00 7.28
N LEU A 49 12.47 3.94 8.14
CA LEU A 49 12.44 3.74 9.59
C LEU A 49 11.45 2.65 10.00
N LEU A 50 10.26 2.62 9.37
CA LEU A 50 9.24 1.60 9.62
C LEU A 50 9.74 0.19 9.28
N LYS A 51 10.34 0.00 8.10
CA LYS A 51 10.90 -1.29 7.68
C LYS A 51 12.08 -1.71 8.56
N SER A 52 12.90 -0.77 9.00
CA SER A 52 14.02 -1.05 9.92
C SER A 52 13.53 -1.48 11.31
N LYS A 53 12.45 -0.86 11.81
CA LYS A 53 11.86 -1.17 13.12
C LYS A 53 11.03 -2.46 13.11
N HIS A 54 10.28 -2.69 12.04
CA HIS A 54 9.36 -3.81 11.87
C HIS A 54 9.83 -4.68 10.70
N SER A 55 10.85 -5.52 10.96
CA SER A 55 11.53 -6.29 9.92
C SER A 55 10.64 -7.26 9.15
N TYR A 56 9.48 -7.64 9.71
CA TYR A 56 8.49 -8.51 9.08
C TYR A 56 7.64 -7.81 8.01
N LEU A 57 7.51 -6.47 8.03
CA LEU A 57 6.78 -5.75 7.00
C LEU A 57 7.47 -5.86 5.65
N SER A 58 6.73 -5.95 4.54
CA SER A 58 7.36 -5.71 3.24
C SER A 58 7.77 -4.24 3.09
N LEU A 59 8.58 -3.92 2.08
CA LEU A 59 8.85 -2.51 1.76
C LEU A 59 7.56 -1.80 1.32
N ALA A 60 6.66 -2.48 0.61
CA ALA A 60 5.37 -1.93 0.20
C ALA A 60 4.48 -1.60 1.40
N ASP A 61 4.43 -2.45 2.42
CA ASP A 61 3.67 -2.18 3.66
C ASP A 61 4.27 -1.02 4.45
N ALA A 62 5.59 -0.91 4.49
CA ALA A 62 6.24 0.25 5.10
C ALA A 62 5.87 1.55 4.38
N PHE A 63 5.83 1.55 3.04
CA PHE A 63 5.35 2.69 2.25
C PHE A 63 3.85 2.94 2.43
N LEU A 64 3.02 1.91 2.61
CA LEU A 64 1.60 2.04 2.90
C LEU A 64 1.38 2.81 4.21
N ILE A 65 2.03 2.36 5.29
CA ILE A 65 1.94 2.98 6.61
C ILE A 65 2.50 4.40 6.58
N ALA A 66 3.66 4.62 5.94
CA ALA A 66 4.25 5.95 5.79
C ALA A 66 3.34 6.92 5.03
N THR A 67 2.71 6.46 3.95
CA THR A 67 1.75 7.25 3.18
C THR A 67 0.52 7.59 4.02
N ALA A 68 0.01 6.62 4.80
CA ALA A 68 -1.13 6.85 5.69
C ALA A 68 -0.81 7.90 6.78
N LYS A 69 0.39 7.87 7.36
CA LYS A 69 0.86 8.91 8.30
C LYS A 69 0.90 10.29 7.66
N GLU A 70 1.47 10.42 6.45
CA GLU A 70 1.60 11.70 5.75
C GLU A 70 0.22 12.33 5.46
N VAL A 71 -0.77 11.54 5.07
CA VAL A 71 -2.13 12.04 4.79
C VAL A 71 -3.04 12.06 6.02
N LYS A 72 -2.52 11.72 7.20
CA LYS A 72 -3.30 11.56 8.44
C LYS A 72 -4.52 10.63 8.26
N GLY A 73 -4.32 9.59 7.45
CA GLY A 73 -5.34 8.62 7.08
C GLY A 73 -5.28 7.35 7.93
N ARG A 74 -6.09 6.37 7.51
CA ARG A 74 -6.17 5.04 8.10
C ARG A 74 -5.79 4.00 7.07
N VAL A 75 -5.27 2.86 7.51
CA VAL A 75 -4.96 1.74 6.61
C VAL A 75 -6.13 0.76 6.60
N ILE A 76 -6.64 0.45 5.41
CA ILE A 76 -7.61 -0.61 5.19
C ILE A 76 -6.81 -1.82 4.69
N THR A 77 -6.92 -2.97 5.37
CA THR A 77 -6.11 -4.15 5.05
C THR A 77 -6.79 -5.45 5.46
N THR A 78 -6.37 -6.56 4.87
CA THR A 78 -6.69 -7.93 5.33
C THR A 78 -5.53 -8.53 6.12
N ASP A 79 -4.37 -7.87 6.13
CA ASP A 79 -3.15 -8.34 6.78
C ASP A 79 -3.05 -7.81 8.22
N GLY A 80 -3.13 -8.73 9.18
CA GLY A 80 -2.99 -8.42 10.61
C GLY A 80 -1.58 -7.98 11.01
N ASP A 81 -0.55 -8.19 10.18
CA ASP A 81 0.80 -7.72 10.48
C ASP A 81 0.89 -6.19 10.52
N ILE A 82 0.09 -5.49 9.71
CA ILE A 82 0.05 -4.02 9.73
C ILE A 82 -0.55 -3.51 11.05
N GLU A 83 -1.61 -4.15 11.55
CA GLU A 83 -2.24 -3.80 12.83
C GLU A 83 -1.27 -3.97 14.01
N LYS A 84 -0.44 -5.03 13.99
CA LYS A 84 0.56 -5.29 15.03
C LYS A 84 1.57 -4.16 15.20
N THR A 85 1.83 -3.37 14.15
CA THR A 85 2.77 -2.24 14.20
C THR A 85 2.30 -1.14 15.15
N LYS A 86 0.98 -0.94 15.30
CA LYS A 86 0.34 0.18 16.01
C LYS A 86 0.78 1.57 15.56
N GLU A 87 1.35 1.68 14.36
CA GLU A 87 1.91 2.94 13.83
C GLU A 87 0.81 3.86 13.24
N VAL A 88 -0.33 3.28 12.86
CA VAL A 88 -1.50 3.95 12.27
C VAL A 88 -2.77 3.20 12.66
N GLU A 89 -3.93 3.88 12.67
CA GLU A 89 -5.23 3.21 12.83
C GLU A 89 -5.50 2.30 11.62
N THR A 90 -5.98 1.10 11.89
CA THR A 90 -6.27 0.07 10.89
C THR A 90 -7.75 -0.29 10.89
N ILE A 91 -8.27 -0.58 9.70
CA ILE A 91 -9.57 -1.19 9.47
C ILE A 91 -9.31 -2.54 8.81
N THR A 92 -9.45 -3.60 9.59
CA THR A 92 -9.27 -4.97 9.11
C THR A 92 -10.53 -5.45 8.41
N ILE A 93 -10.41 -5.89 7.16
CA ILE A 93 -11.50 -6.47 6.38
C ILE A 93 -11.31 -7.99 6.31
N PRO A 94 -12.33 -8.81 6.61
CA PRO A 94 -12.24 -10.26 6.43
C PRO A 94 -12.16 -10.62 4.95
N LEU A 95 -11.44 -11.70 4.65
CA LEU A 95 -11.51 -12.37 3.35
C LEU A 95 -12.59 -13.44 3.46
N ASP A 96 -13.74 -13.21 2.82
CA ASP A 96 -14.81 -14.19 2.64
C ASP A 96 -14.47 -15.23 1.56
#